data_AF-X1UQJ0-F1
#
_entry.id   AF-X1UQJ0-F1
#
_cell.length_a   1.000
_cell.length_b   1.000
_cell.length_c   1.000
_cell.angle_alpha   90.00
_cell.angle_beta   90.00
_cell.angle_gamma   90.00
#
_symmetry.space_group_name_H-M   'P 1'
#
loop_
_entity.id
_entity.type
_entity.pdbx_description
1 polymer ?
#
loop_
_entity_poly.entity_id
_entity_poly.type
_entity_poly.pdbx_seq_one_letter_code
_entity_poly.pdbx_strand_id
1 'polypeptide(L)'
;MAKSKVNKILIGLSAVGPGLFLIGYNIGTGSVTTMAKAGAEHGMTLLWALALSCIFTYILMVAYGKTTLVTGHTALYNIKKQFKFGIPLAIYILIALVIGELLALMGVMGIVSDLLSEGSRLIWGG
;
A
#
# COMPACT_ATOMS: atom_id res chain seq x y z
N MET A 1 -4.55 15.63 -38.97
CA MET A 1 -5.57 15.84 -37.91
C MET A 1 -5.62 14.75 -36.83
N ALA A 2 -4.97 13.58 -36.98
CA ALA A 2 -5.04 12.45 -36.02
C ALA A 2 -4.12 12.54 -34.77
N LYS A 3 -3.09 13.39 -34.79
CA LYS A 3 -2.09 13.52 -33.70
C LYS A 3 -2.69 13.99 -32.35
N SER A 4 -3.80 14.73 -32.40
CA SER A 4 -4.43 15.33 -31.21
C SER A 4 -5.20 14.32 -30.33
N LYS A 5 -5.91 13.35 -30.94
CA LYS A 5 -6.64 12.32 -30.17
C LYS A 5 -5.70 11.34 -29.49
N VAL A 6 -4.63 10.92 -30.19
CA VAL A 6 -3.59 10.03 -29.62
C VAL A 6 -2.88 10.70 -28.45
N ASN A 7 -2.52 11.99 -28.54
CA ASN A 7 -1.93 12.72 -27.41
C ASN A 7 -2.87 12.79 -26.20
N LYS A 8 -4.18 12.98 -26.39
CA LYS A 8 -5.14 13.00 -25.27
C LYS A 8 -5.26 11.66 -24.57
N ILE A 9 -5.26 10.55 -25.34
CA ILE A 9 -5.29 9.19 -24.79
C ILE A 9 -3.97 8.89 -24.08
N LEU A 10 -2.84 9.29 -24.65
CA LEU A 10 -1.52 9.09 -24.07
C LEU A 10 -1.36 9.87 -22.76
N ILE A 11 -1.81 11.13 -22.70
CA ILE A 11 -1.83 11.94 -21.48
C ILE A 11 -2.73 11.29 -20.41
N GLY A 12 -3.90 10.78 -20.81
CA GLY A 12 -4.79 10.04 -19.90
C GLY A 12 -4.10 8.81 -19.32
N LEU A 13 -3.42 8.02 -20.16
CA LEU A 13 -2.70 6.81 -19.72
C LEU A 13 -1.50 7.16 -18.83
N SER A 14 -0.78 8.25 -19.13
CA SER A 14 0.31 8.77 -18.30
C SER A 14 -0.17 9.24 -16.92
N ALA A 15 -1.40 9.75 -16.81
CA ALA A 15 -1.99 10.14 -15.54
C ALA A 15 -2.46 8.95 -14.68
N VAL A 16 -2.75 7.79 -15.30
CA VAL A 16 -3.14 6.56 -14.59
C VAL A 16 -1.95 5.88 -13.91
N GLY A 17 -0.75 5.99 -14.49
CA GLY A 17 0.47 5.36 -13.96
C GLY A 17 0.69 5.57 -12.46
N PRO A 18 0.75 6.82 -11.96
CA PRO A 18 0.90 7.11 -10.54
C PRO A 18 -0.20 6.49 -9.66
N GLY A 19 -1.45 6.48 -10.14
CA GLY A 19 -2.57 5.87 -9.43
C GLY A 19 -2.42 4.35 -9.30
N LEU A 20 -1.97 3.68 -10.37
CA LEU A 20 -1.72 2.24 -10.34
C LEU A 20 -0.58 1.87 -9.37
N PHE A 21 0.49 2.66 -9.33
CA PHE A 21 1.58 2.46 -8.35
C PHE A 21 1.11 2.63 -6.91
N LEU A 22 0.27 3.63 -6.64
CA LEU A 22 -0.30 3.85 -5.30
C LEU A 22 -1.17 2.66 -4.85
N ILE A 23 -1.96 2.08 -5.75
CA ILE A 23 -2.75 0.88 -5.47
C ILE A 23 -1.82 -0.32 -5.19
N GLY A 24 -0.80 -0.53 -6.03
CA GLY A 24 0.15 -1.63 -5.87
C GLY A 24 0.98 -1.55 -4.57
N TYR A 25 1.24 -0.35 -4.07
CA TYR A 25 1.91 -0.16 -2.78
C TYR A 25 0.97 -0.37 -1.59
N ASN A 26 -0.32 -0.05 -1.75
CA ASN A 26 -1.30 -0.19 -0.68
C ASN A 26 -1.82 -1.64 -0.52
N ILE A 27 -1.93 -2.39 -1.62
CA ILE A 27 -2.42 -3.77 -1.63
C ILE A 27 -1.24 -4.74 -1.79
N GLY A 28 -0.69 -5.15 -0.66
CA GLY A 28 0.35 -6.18 -0.58
C GLY A 28 -0.21 -7.59 -0.37
N THR A 29 0.62 -8.61 -0.59
CA THR A 29 0.25 -10.03 -0.39
C THR A 29 -0.27 -10.31 1.02
N GLY A 30 0.32 -9.72 2.06
CA GLY A 30 -0.14 -9.85 3.45
C GLY A 30 -1.55 -9.27 3.70
N SER A 31 -1.91 -8.20 2.99
CA SER A 31 -3.26 -7.62 3.07
C SER A 31 -4.29 -8.57 2.43
N VAL A 32 -3.94 -9.18 1.29
CA VAL A 32 -4.81 -10.12 0.57
C VAL A 32 -5.02 -11.41 1.37
N THR A 33 -3.97 -11.98 1.96
CA THR A 33 -4.10 -13.20 2.79
C THR A 33 -4.91 -12.95 4.05
N THR A 34 -4.72 -11.80 4.71
CA THR A 34 -5.52 -11.43 5.89
C THR A 34 -6.98 -11.20 5.51
N MET A 35 -7.26 -10.53 4.39
CA MET A 35 -8.63 -10.35 3.89
C MET A 35 -9.28 -11.68 3.52
N ALA A 36 -8.55 -12.60 2.87
CA ALA A 36 -9.04 -13.94 2.55
C ALA A 36 -9.35 -14.76 3.81
N LYS A 37 -8.44 -14.73 4.80
CA LYS A 37 -8.65 -15.40 6.10
C LYS A 37 -9.86 -14.82 6.84
N ALA A 38 -9.94 -13.50 6.97
CA ALA A 38 -11.06 -12.83 7.63
C ALA A 38 -12.39 -13.10 6.90
N GLY A 39 -12.38 -13.16 5.57
CA GLY A 39 -13.54 -13.54 4.77
C GLY A 39 -13.95 -15.01 4.96
N ALA A 40 -13.01 -15.92 5.20
CA ALA A 40 -13.31 -17.31 5.52
C ALA A 40 -13.86 -17.48 6.95
N GLU A 41 -13.33 -16.75 7.93
CA GLU A 41 -13.73 -16.85 9.34
C GLU A 41 -15.04 -16.09 9.65
N HIS A 42 -15.23 -14.91 9.07
CA HIS A 42 -16.34 -14.00 9.39
C HIS A 42 -17.31 -13.78 8.21
N GLY A 43 -17.08 -14.44 7.07
CA GLY A 43 -17.89 -14.25 5.88
C GLY A 43 -17.85 -12.80 5.37
N MET A 44 -18.99 -12.32 4.88
CA MET A 44 -19.14 -10.98 4.32
C MET A 44 -19.40 -9.89 5.38
N THR A 45 -19.39 -10.22 6.67
CA THR A 45 -19.77 -9.28 7.74
C THR A 45 -18.80 -8.11 7.91
N LEU A 46 -17.55 -8.27 7.49
CA LEU A 46 -16.50 -7.23 7.59
C LEU A 46 -16.46 -6.28 6.38
N LEU A 47 -17.33 -6.45 5.39
CA LEU A 47 -17.31 -5.61 4.18
C LEU A 47 -17.51 -4.12 4.46
N TRP A 48 -18.38 -3.79 5.42
CA TRP A 48 -18.61 -2.39 5.79
C TRP A 48 -17.34 -1.76 6.39
N ALA A 49 -16.58 -2.52 7.19
CA ALA A 49 -15.33 -2.07 7.78
C ALA A 49 -14.25 -1.89 6.71
N LEU A 50 -14.21 -2.79 5.71
CA LEU A 50 -13.32 -2.68 4.57
C LEU A 50 -13.64 -1.45 3.71
N ALA A 51 -14.92 -1.21 3.40
CA ALA A 51 -15.35 -0.02 2.67
C ALA A 51 -14.99 1.28 3.39
N LEU A 52 -15.17 1.30 4.71
CA LEU A 52 -14.79 2.44 5.56
C LEU A 52 -13.26 2.66 5.57
N SER A 53 -12.47 1.59 5.61
CA SER A 53 -11.00 1.67 5.48
C SER A 53 -10.55 2.29 4.14
N CYS A 54 -11.21 1.94 3.03
CA CYS A 54 -10.95 2.54 1.73
C CYS A 54 -11.23 4.05 1.72
N ILE A 55 -12.33 4.49 2.34
CA ILE A 55 -12.68 5.92 2.44
C ILE A 55 -11.62 6.69 3.22
N PHE A 56 -11.21 6.18 4.39
CA PHE A 56 -10.17 6.82 5.19
C PHE A 56 -8.83 6.88 4.47
N THR A 57 -8.41 5.78 3.84
CA THR A 57 -7.17 5.73 3.06
C THR A 57 -7.17 6.76 1.92
N TYR A 58 -8.30 6.89 1.21
CA TYR A 58 -8.44 7.89 0.16
C TYR A 58 -8.27 9.33 0.69
N ILE A 59 -8.97 9.66 1.79
CA ILE A 59 -8.89 11.00 2.40
C ILE A 59 -7.45 11.30 2.84
N LEU A 60 -6.79 10.36 3.51
CA LEU A 60 -5.41 10.52 3.97
C LEU A 60 -4.45 10.67 2.79
N MET A 61 -4.60 9.86 1.75
CA MET A 61 -3.75 9.91 0.56
C MET A 61 -3.87 11.27 -0.16
N VAL A 62 -5.09 11.80 -0.29
CA VAL A 62 -5.31 13.14 -0.88
C VAL A 62 -4.72 14.24 0.02
N ALA A 63 -4.90 14.14 1.34
CA ALA A 63 -4.38 15.14 2.28
C ALA A 63 -2.84 15.19 2.29
N TYR A 64 -2.17 14.04 2.44
CA TYR A 64 -0.72 13.96 2.42
C TYR A 64 -0.12 14.24 1.04
N GLY A 65 -0.79 13.79 -0.02
CA GLY A 65 -0.41 14.10 -1.40
C GLY A 65 -0.44 15.60 -1.67
N LYS A 66 -1.56 16.28 -1.36
CA LYS A 66 -1.66 17.74 -1.50
C LYS A 66 -0.64 18.48 -0.64
N THR A 67 -0.45 18.05 0.60
CA THR A 67 0.53 18.68 1.51
C THR A 67 1.95 18.59 0.94
N THR A 68 2.35 17.41 0.44
CA THR A 68 3.67 17.20 -0.15
C THR A 68 3.84 17.99 -1.45
N LEU A 69 2.80 18.03 -2.30
CA LEU A 69 2.83 18.77 -3.57
C LEU A 69 2.95 20.29 -3.38
N VAL A 70 2.28 20.86 -2.37
CA VAL A 70 2.30 22.31 -2.12
C VAL A 70 3.55 22.75 -1.36
N THR A 71 3.98 21.96 -0.36
CA THR A 71 5.10 22.36 0.53
C THR A 71 6.46 21.87 0.05
N GLY A 72 6.50 20.86 -0.83
CA GLY A 72 7.74 20.17 -1.21
C GLY A 72 8.38 19.36 -0.07
N HIS A 73 7.72 19.27 1.09
CA HIS A 73 8.20 18.54 2.26
C HIS A 73 7.46 17.23 2.43
N THR A 74 8.17 16.18 2.84
CA THR A 74 7.53 14.92 3.21
C THR A 74 6.69 15.10 4.46
N ALA A 75 5.63 14.30 4.62
CA ALA A 75 4.80 14.32 5.82
C ALA A 75 5.63 14.17 7.10
N LEU A 76 6.64 13.30 7.07
CA LEU A 76 7.56 13.08 8.19
C LEU A 76 8.44 14.30 8.50
N TYR A 77 8.92 15.00 7.47
CA TYR A 77 9.66 16.26 7.65
C TYR A 77 8.77 17.35 8.25
N ASN A 78 7.50 17.40 7.84
CA ASN A 78 6.54 18.33 8.40
C ASN A 78 6.24 18.02 9.87
N ILE A 79 6.09 16.74 10.22
CA ILE A 79 5.95 16.28 11.61
C ILE A 79 7.18 16.68 12.44
N LYS A 80 8.38 16.49 11.89
CA LYS A 80 9.64 16.89 12.54
C LYS A 80 9.69 18.38 12.87
N LYS A 81 9.19 19.24 11.98
CA LYS A 81 9.37 20.71 12.05
C LYS A 81 8.22 21.44 12.74
N GLN A 82 6.98 20.95 12.61
CA GLN A 82 5.77 21.63 13.12
C GLN A 82 5.39 21.21 14.55
N PHE A 83 5.88 20.08 15.05
CA PHE A 83 5.61 19.62 16.41
C PHE A 83 6.75 19.96 17.38
N LYS A 84 6.41 20.38 18.61
CA LYS A 84 7.38 20.68 19.69
C LYS A 84 8.31 19.49 20.02
N PHE A 85 7.81 18.26 19.91
CA PHE A 85 8.58 17.01 20.04
C PHE A 85 8.72 16.27 18.69
N GLY A 86 8.76 17.01 17.58
CA GLY A 86 8.70 16.44 16.24
C GLY A 86 9.89 15.53 15.90
N ILE A 87 11.08 15.79 16.43
CA ILE A 87 12.29 14.99 16.16
C ILE A 87 12.18 13.57 16.74
N PRO A 88 11.95 13.36 18.06
CA PRO A 88 11.80 12.01 18.60
C PRO A 88 10.59 11.28 18.01
N LEU A 89 9.48 11.99 17.75
CA LEU A 89 8.29 11.40 17.14
C LEU A 89 8.55 10.92 15.70
N ALA A 90 9.24 11.72 14.89
CA ALA A 90 9.59 11.35 13.52
C ALA A 90 10.54 10.14 13.47
N ILE A 91 11.52 10.08 14.38
CA ILE A 91 12.43 8.93 14.49
C ILE A 91 11.65 7.67 14.92
N TYR A 92 10.75 7.80 15.89
CA TYR A 92 9.89 6.70 16.33
C TYR A 92 9.05 6.14 15.18
N ILE A 93 8.36 7.01 14.42
CA ILE A 93 7.55 6.61 13.27
C ILE A 93 8.43 5.92 12.21
N LEU A 94 9.62 6.45 11.94
CA LEU A 94 10.54 5.87 10.96
C LEU A 94 10.97 4.45 11.37
N ILE A 95 11.39 4.25 12.62
CA ILE A 95 11.82 2.94 13.14
C ILE A 95 10.65 1.95 13.11
N ALA A 96 9.47 2.39 13.57
CA ALA A 96 8.27 1.55 13.59
C ALA A 96 7.88 1.09 12.17
N LEU A 97 7.93 1.99 11.18
CA LEU A 97 7.68 1.65 9.78
C LEU A 97 8.70 0.66 9.23
N VAL A 98 10.00 0.91 9.44
CA VAL A 98 11.06 0.01 8.96
C VAL A 98 10.89 -1.41 9.53
N ILE A 99 10.63 -1.53 10.83
CA ILE A 99 10.39 -2.83 11.47
C ILE A 99 9.11 -3.48 10.90
N GLY A 100 8.04 -2.71 10.73
CA GLY A 100 6.79 -3.21 10.14
C GLY A 100 6.98 -3.78 8.73
N GLU A 101 7.72 -3.07 7.88
CA GLU A 101 8.04 -3.52 6.52
C GLU A 101 8.93 -4.78 6.53
N LEU A 102 9.91 -4.86 7.43
CA LEU A 102 10.74 -6.07 7.58
C LEU A 102 9.91 -7.29 8.00
N LEU A 103 8.99 -7.12 8.96
CA LEU A 103 8.07 -8.18 9.38
C LEU A 103 7.12 -8.59 8.26
N ALA A 104 6.62 -7.62 7.49
CA ALA A 104 5.79 -7.90 6.31
C ALA A 104 6.56 -8.73 5.28
N LEU A 105 7.80 -8.33 4.95
CA LEU A 105 8.67 -9.05 4.02
C LEU A 105 8.97 -10.49 4.48
N MET A 106 9.23 -10.69 5.78
CA MET A 106 9.38 -12.03 6.36
C MET A 106 8.12 -12.89 6.15
N GLY A 107 6.93 -12.31 6.37
CA GLY A 107 5.66 -13.00 6.13
C GLY A 107 5.44 -13.40 4.67
N VAL A 108 5.77 -12.51 3.72
CA VAL A 108 5.67 -12.81 2.28
C VAL A 108 6.61 -13.95 1.90
N MET A 109 7.85 -13.93 2.39
CA MET A 109 8.82 -15.01 2.12
C MET A 109 8.35 -16.36 2.67
N GLY A 110 7.68 -16.38 3.83
CA GLY A 110 7.06 -17.59 4.37
C GLY A 110 5.99 -18.18 3.43
N ILE A 111 5.06 -17.34 2.96
CA ILE A 111 4.02 -17.77 2.01
C ILE A 111 4.63 -18.28 0.70
N VAL A 112 5.68 -17.62 0.19
CA VAL A 112 6.39 -18.05 -1.01
C VAL A 112 7.07 -19.40 -0.81
N SER A 113 7.70 -19.63 0.34
CA SER A 113 8.29 -20.93 0.69
C SER A 113 7.24 -22.04 0.72
N ASP A 114 6.10 -21.80 1.36
CA ASP A 114 5.00 -22.76 1.42
C ASP A 114 4.48 -23.10 0.02
N LEU A 115 4.19 -22.08 -0.80
CA LEU A 115 3.75 -22.27 -2.18
C LEU A 115 4.77 -23.03 -3.04
N LEU A 116 6.07 -22.76 -2.87
CA LEU A 116 7.12 -23.49 -3.58
C LEU A 116 7.20 -24.95 -3.13
N SER A 117 7.05 -25.22 -1.83
CA SER A 117 7.04 -26.60 -1.31
C SER A 117 5.80 -27.40 -1.76
N GLU A 118 4.64 -26.75 -1.80
CA GLU A 118 3.41 -27.37 -2.29
C GLU A 118 3.50 -27.63 -3.80
N GLY A 119 4.03 -26.66 -4.55
CA GLY A 119 4.28 -26.80 -5.98
C GLY A 119 5.28 -27.90 -6.31
N SER A 120 6.37 -28.02 -5.55
CA SER A 120 7.34 -29.10 -5.76
C SER A 120 6.75 -30.47 -5.45
N ARG A 121 5.92 -30.58 -4.40
CA ARG A 121 5.18 -31.81 -4.09
C ARG A 121 4.23 -32.22 -5.21
N LEU A 122 3.46 -31.28 -5.75
CA LEU A 122 2.52 -31.54 -6.86
C LEU A 122 3.22 -31.97 -8.16
N ILE A 123 4.41 -31.41 -8.44
CA ILE A 123 5.14 -31.68 -9.69
C ILE A 123 5.95 -32.97 -9.60
N TRP A 124 6.65 -33.19 -8.48
CA TRP A 124 7.57 -34.32 -8.32
C TRP A 124 6.97 -35.53 -7.61
N GLY A 125 5.71 -35.45 -7.16
CA GLY A 125 4.95 -36.60 -6.68
C GLY A 125 5.56 -37.28 -5.46
N GLY A 126 5.95 -36.49 -4.46
CA GLY A 126 6.14 -36.99 -3.10
C GLY A 126 4.79 -37.14 -2.39
#